data_AF-A0A3E0P4H3-F1
#
_entry.id   AF-A0A3E0P4H3-F1
#
_cell.length_a   1.000
_cell.length_b   1.000
_cell.length_c   1.000
_cell.angle_alpha   90.00
_cell.angle_beta   90.00
_cell.angle_gamma   90.00
#
_symmetry.space_group_name_H-M   'P 1'
#
loop_
_entity.id
_entity.type
_entity.pdbx_description
1 polymer ?
#
loop_
_entity_poly.entity_id
_entity_poly.type
_entity_poly.pdbx_seq_one_letter_code
_entity_poly.pdbx_strand_id
1 'polypeptide(L)'
;MKLNQLNGCQEHNQFPVGDLLVSACDKCRRVEWRSRDGEVDPSEGMAALFGSFELVGTLDALGSPAPEVLVYAPPSVRKRRNLLAFPKRVWVKAAPDLWLTHDGENLLLATNHRLLFENLTRGA
;
A
#
# COMPACT_ATOMS: atom_id res chain seq x y z
N MET A 1 -31.66 -5.20 10.05
CA MET A 1 -30.23 -5.45 9.78
C MET A 1 -29.70 -4.24 9.03
N LYS A 2 -28.92 -3.35 9.68
CA LYS A 2 -28.48 -2.08 9.08
C LYS A 2 -27.32 -2.37 8.13
N LEU A 3 -27.55 -2.17 6.83
CA LEU A 3 -26.49 -2.06 5.83
C LEU A 3 -25.70 -0.79 6.16
N ASN A 4 -24.51 -0.96 6.72
CA ASN A 4 -23.53 0.12 6.81
C ASN A 4 -23.14 0.50 5.39
N GLN A 5 -23.88 1.45 4.81
CA GLN A 5 -23.41 2.22 3.66
C GLN A 5 -22.17 2.98 4.14
N LEU A 6 -21.00 2.37 3.93
CA LEU A 6 -19.76 3.13 3.88
C LEU A 6 -19.99 4.15 2.75
N ASN A 7 -20.03 5.43 3.13
CA ASN A 7 -20.00 6.56 2.22
C ASN A 7 -18.71 6.46 1.38
N GLY A 8 -18.77 5.64 0.34
CA GLY A 8 -17.64 5.33 -0.54
C GLY A 8 -17.41 6.51 -1.46
N CYS A 9 -16.15 6.98 -1.52
CA CYS A 9 -15.74 7.95 -2.52
C CYS A 9 -16.15 7.41 -3.90
N GLN A 10 -17.03 8.11 -4.61
CA GLN A 10 -17.56 7.70 -5.91
C GLN A 10 -16.49 7.70 -7.04
N GLU A 11 -15.23 7.98 -6.72
CA GLU A 11 -14.10 8.14 -7.64
C GLU A 11 -12.93 7.20 -7.29
N HIS A 12 -13.24 5.95 -6.95
CA HIS A 12 -12.21 4.91 -6.82
C HIS A 12 -11.77 4.45 -8.21
N ASN A 13 -10.82 5.17 -8.82
CA ASN A 13 -10.17 4.67 -10.03
C ASN A 13 -9.50 3.33 -9.72
N GLN A 14 -9.86 2.31 -10.52
CA GLN A 14 -9.27 0.99 -10.41
C GLN A 14 -8.03 0.92 -11.29
N PHE A 15 -6.93 0.44 -10.72
CA PHE A 15 -5.68 0.23 -11.42
C PHE A 15 -5.27 -1.24 -11.34
N PRO A 16 -4.95 -1.89 -12.47
CA PRO A 16 -4.54 -3.30 -12.45
C PRO A 16 -3.11 -3.47 -11.91
N VAL A 17 -2.94 -4.38 -10.97
CA VAL A 17 -1.65 -4.80 -10.40
C VAL A 17 -1.60 -6.32 -10.42
N GLY A 18 -0.91 -6.90 -11.41
CA GLY A 18 -0.96 -8.35 -11.62
C GLY A 18 -2.38 -8.79 -11.94
N ASP A 19 -2.90 -9.75 -11.18
CA ASP A 19 -4.27 -10.26 -11.30
C ASP A 19 -5.29 -9.52 -10.41
N LEU A 20 -4.85 -8.46 -9.72
CA LEU A 20 -5.68 -7.66 -8.83
C LEU A 20 -6.07 -6.32 -9.45
N LEU A 21 -7.23 -5.82 -9.05
CA LEU A 21 -7.67 -4.45 -9.21
C LEU A 21 -7.49 -3.72 -7.87
N VAL A 22 -6.75 -2.61 -7.91
CA VAL A 22 -6.42 -1.80 -6.75
C VAL A 22 -7.14 -0.47 -6.85
N SER A 23 -7.79 -0.06 -5.76
CA SER A 23 -8.39 1.26 -5.62
C SER A 23 -7.83 1.94 -4.39
N ALA A 24 -7.09 3.03 -4.59
CA ALA A 24 -6.61 3.86 -3.50
C ALA A 24 -7.19 5.27 -3.61
N CYS A 25 -7.62 5.82 -2.47
CA CYS A 25 -8.26 7.13 -2.44
C CYS A 25 -7.51 8.07 -1.49
N ASP A 26 -7.19 9.27 -1.97
CA ASP A 26 -6.56 10.33 -1.19
C ASP A 26 -7.48 10.92 -0.12
N LYS A 27 -8.78 11.06 -0.42
CA LYS A 27 -9.82 11.57 0.48
C LYS A 27 -10.14 10.55 1.58
N CYS A 28 -10.38 9.29 1.22
CA CYS A 28 -10.69 8.24 2.19
C CYS A 28 -9.46 7.69 2.92
N ARG A 29 -8.26 7.92 2.38
CA ARG A 29 -6.97 7.41 2.88
C ARG A 29 -6.96 5.90 3.09
N ARG A 30 -7.54 5.15 2.15
CA ARG A 30 -7.66 3.69 2.21
C ARG A 30 -7.35 3.07 0.87
N VAL A 31 -6.97 1.80 0.92
CA VAL A 31 -6.79 0.94 -0.25
C VAL A 31 -7.80 -0.19 -0.17
N GLU A 32 -8.41 -0.49 -1.31
CA GLU A 32 -9.25 -1.66 -1.55
C GLU A 32 -8.60 -2.56 -2.61
N TRP A 33 -8.69 -3.87 -2.38
CA TRP A 33 -8.11 -4.90 -3.23
C TRP A 33 -9.23 -5.81 -3.73
N ARG A 34 -9.26 -6.06 -5.04
CA ARG A 34 -10.25 -6.97 -5.64
C ARG A 34 -9.59 -7.91 -6.64
N SER A 35 -10.07 -9.14 -6.68
CA SER A 35 -9.77 -10.12 -7.72
C SER A 35 -11.01 -10.34 -8.61
N ARG A 36 -10.96 -11.33 -9.48
CA ARG A 36 -12.13 -11.78 -10.25
C ARG A 36 -13.24 -12.36 -9.36
N ASP A 37 -12.87 -12.90 -8.20
CA ASP A 37 -13.76 -13.62 -7.30
C ASP A 37 -14.33 -12.73 -6.19
N GLY A 38 -13.87 -11.48 -6.08
CA GLY A 38 -14.41 -10.49 -5.14
C GLY A 38 -13.35 -9.70 -4.40
N GLU A 39 -13.68 -9.26 -3.19
CA GLU A 39 -12.74 -8.58 -2.29
C GLU A 39 -11.64 -9.54 -1.85
N VAL A 40 -10.42 -9.00 -1.74
CA VAL A 40 -9.22 -9.75 -1.37
C VAL A 40 -8.73 -9.28 -0.01
N ASP A 41 -8.20 -10.21 0.79
CA ASP A 41 -7.58 -9.86 2.07
C ASP A 41 -6.46 -8.84 1.84
N PRO A 42 -6.38 -7.76 2.64
CA PRO A 42 -5.33 -6.77 2.46
C PRO A 42 -3.92 -7.36 2.46
N SER A 43 -3.63 -8.40 3.24
CA SER A 43 -2.31 -9.03 3.28
C SER A 43 -1.97 -9.71 1.96
N GLU A 44 -2.95 -10.35 1.32
CA GLU A 44 -2.81 -10.96 -0.01
C GLU A 44 -2.63 -9.88 -1.09
N GLY A 45 -3.43 -8.82 -1.03
CA GLY A 45 -3.28 -7.66 -1.93
C GLY A 45 -1.91 -7.01 -1.83
N MET A 46 -1.43 -6.84 -0.60
CA MET A 46 -0.09 -6.35 -0.32
C MET A 46 0.96 -7.33 -0.88
N ALA A 47 0.87 -8.63 -0.60
CA ALA A 47 1.83 -9.62 -1.12
C ALA A 47 1.91 -9.62 -2.65
N ALA A 48 0.79 -9.48 -3.36
CA ALA A 48 0.77 -9.39 -4.82
C ALA A 48 1.44 -8.12 -5.36
N LEU A 49 1.31 -6.99 -4.64
CA LEU A 49 1.96 -5.73 -4.98
C LEU A 49 3.47 -5.74 -4.65
N PHE A 50 3.85 -6.26 -3.47
CA PHE A 50 5.21 -6.15 -2.92
C PHE A 50 6.09 -7.37 -3.10
N GLY A 51 5.57 -8.51 -3.55
CA GLY A 51 6.39 -9.69 -3.84
C GLY A 51 7.45 -9.49 -4.93
N SER A 52 7.58 -8.26 -5.47
CA SER A 52 8.61 -7.87 -6.41
C SER A 52 9.45 -6.66 -5.96
N PHE A 53 9.10 -5.96 -4.88
CA PHE A 53 9.85 -4.77 -4.47
C PHE A 53 10.96 -5.16 -3.49
N GLU A 54 12.10 -4.47 -3.57
CA GLU A 54 13.26 -4.74 -2.73
C GLU A 54 13.38 -3.66 -1.65
N LEU A 55 13.51 -4.08 -0.39
CA LEU A 55 13.79 -3.16 0.71
C LEU A 55 15.20 -2.61 0.52
N VAL A 56 15.33 -1.29 0.39
CA VAL A 56 16.62 -0.61 0.17
C VAL A 56 17.08 0.24 1.34
N GLY A 57 16.23 0.42 2.35
CA GLY A 57 16.63 1.10 3.58
C GLY A 57 15.46 1.54 4.45
N THR A 58 15.81 2.26 5.52
CA THR A 58 14.88 2.85 6.48
C THR A 58 15.15 4.36 6.61
N LEU A 59 14.11 5.12 6.91
CA LEU A 59 14.16 6.57 7.11
C LEU A 59 13.45 6.95 8.41
N ASP A 60 14.04 7.86 9.18
CA ASP A 60 13.34 8.59 10.23
C ASP A 60 12.33 9.54 9.58
N ALA A 61 11.08 9.52 10.04
CA ALA A 61 10.00 10.13 9.27
C ALA A 61 9.21 11.19 10.06
N LEU A 62 9.53 12.46 9.81
CA LEU A 62 8.69 13.59 10.23
C LEU A 62 7.40 13.63 9.39
N GLY A 63 6.24 13.55 10.05
CA GLY A 63 4.92 13.63 9.41
C GLY A 63 4.40 12.31 8.80
N SER A 64 5.09 11.21 9.05
CA SER A 64 4.64 9.85 8.75
C SER A 64 3.67 9.32 9.82
N PRO A 65 2.78 8.36 9.50
CA PRO A 65 1.94 7.68 10.48
C PRO A 65 2.72 6.86 11.54
N ALA A 66 3.99 6.56 11.28
CA ALA A 66 4.89 5.82 12.16
C ALA A 66 6.26 6.53 12.28
N PRO A 67 7.04 6.28 13.35
CA PRO A 67 8.34 6.92 13.53
C PRO A 67 9.36 6.55 12.44
N GLU A 68 9.26 5.33 11.92
CA GLU A 68 10.16 4.78 10.90
C GLU A 68 9.39 4.48 9.61
N VAL A 69 10.05 4.74 8.48
CA VAL A 69 9.55 4.44 7.15
C VAL A 69 10.51 3.48 6.45
N LEU A 70 9.98 2.38 5.94
CA LEU A 70 10.71 1.44 5.10
C LEU A 70 10.64 1.90 3.64
N VAL A 71 11.78 1.91 2.95
CA VAL A 71 11.88 2.33 1.55
C VAL A 71 12.07 1.12 0.66
N TYR A 72 11.18 0.97 -0.30
CA TYR A 72 11.16 -0.16 -1.22
C TYR A 72 11.36 0.32 -2.66
N ALA A 73 12.41 -0.18 -3.31
CA ALA A 73 12.69 0.10 -4.71
C ALA A 73 11.97 -0.90 -5.63
N PRO A 74 11.38 -0.43 -6.73
CA PRO A 74 10.87 -1.34 -7.75
C PRO A 74 12.05 -1.99 -8.51
N PRO A 75 11.96 -3.28 -8.85
CA PRO A 75 13.06 -4.04 -9.48
C PRO A 75 13.21 -3.71 -10.97
N SER A 76 12.25 -2.97 -11.54
CA SER A 76 12.25 -2.57 -12.95
C SER A 76 11.30 -1.40 -13.19
N VAL A 77 11.51 -0.68 -14.30
CA VAL A 77 10.62 0.39 -14.77
C VAL A 77 9.18 -0.11 -14.96
N ARG A 78 9.00 -1.36 -15.41
CA ARG A 78 7.67 -1.96 -15.56
C ARG A 78 6.95 -2.07 -14.22
N LYS A 79 7.64 -2.54 -13.17
CA LYS A 79 7.06 -2.69 -11.83
C LYS A 79 6.86 -1.34 -11.13
N ARG A 80 7.68 -0.33 -11.42
CA ARG A 80 7.48 1.06 -10.95
C ARG A 80 6.12 1.63 -11.35
N ARG A 81 5.55 1.20 -12.50
CA ARG A 81 4.20 1.64 -12.93
C ARG A 81 3.09 1.25 -11.95
N ASN A 82 3.29 0.22 -11.11
CA ASN A 82 2.31 -0.17 -10.10
C ASN A 82 2.10 0.92 -9.04
N LEU A 83 3.05 1.84 -8.87
CA LEU A 83 2.88 3.00 -7.99
C LEU A 83 1.73 3.91 -8.44
N LEU A 84 1.37 3.90 -9.74
CA LEU A 84 0.24 4.68 -10.27
C LEU A 84 -1.13 4.20 -9.76
N ALA A 85 -1.20 3.04 -9.10
CA ALA A 85 -2.38 2.59 -8.39
C ALA A 85 -2.68 3.44 -7.14
N PHE A 86 -1.72 4.26 -6.69
CA PHE A 86 -1.78 5.01 -5.45
C PHE A 86 -1.65 6.51 -5.67
N PRO A 87 -2.26 7.33 -4.80
CA PRO A 87 -2.02 8.76 -4.80
C PRO A 87 -0.58 9.07 -4.34
N LYS A 88 0.13 9.85 -5.17
CA LYS A 88 1.51 10.26 -4.91
C LYS A 88 1.61 11.12 -3.66
N ARG A 89 2.54 10.79 -2.75
CA ARG A 89 2.80 11.51 -1.48
C ARG A 89 1.58 11.63 -0.55
N VAL A 90 0.63 10.72 -0.65
CA VAL A 90 -0.48 10.59 0.29
C VAL A 90 -0.38 9.25 1.00
N TRP A 91 -0.36 9.29 2.34
CA TRP A 91 -0.42 8.08 3.15
C TRP A 91 -1.83 7.50 3.12
N VAL A 92 -1.94 6.28 2.60
CA VAL A 92 -3.17 5.50 2.57
C VAL A 92 -3.01 4.27 3.46
N LYS A 93 -4.05 3.95 4.23
CA LYS A 93 -4.08 2.77 5.08
C LYS A 93 -4.30 1.54 4.21
N ALA A 94 -3.35 0.63 4.23
CA ALA A 94 -3.33 -0.53 3.37
C ALA A 94 -3.71 -1.81 4.12
N ALA A 95 -3.44 -1.89 5.42
CA ALA A 95 -3.96 -2.90 6.35
C ALA A 95 -4.10 -2.27 7.75
N PRO A 96 -4.63 -2.98 8.77
CA PRO A 96 -4.52 -2.54 10.16
C PRO A 96 -3.05 -2.23 10.49
N ASP A 97 -2.81 -1.04 11.06
CA ASP A 97 -1.46 -0.62 11.49
C ASP A 97 -0.38 -0.60 10.40
N LEU A 98 -0.78 -0.57 9.12
CA LEU A 98 0.11 -0.51 7.97
C LEU A 98 -0.38 0.54 6.98
N TRP A 99 0.51 1.49 6.69
CA TRP A 99 0.27 2.56 5.73
C TRP A 99 1.30 2.48 4.61
N LEU A 100 0.88 2.90 3.43
CA LEU A 100 1.76 3.03 2.29
C LEU A 100 1.63 4.40 1.64
N THR A 101 2.70 4.84 1.00
CA THR A 101 2.69 5.94 0.03
C THR A 101 3.81 5.72 -0.98
N HIS A 102 4.00 6.67 -1.90
CA HIS A 102 5.15 6.65 -2.81
C HIS A 102 5.58 8.07 -3.19
N ASP A 103 6.86 8.23 -3.50
CA ASP A 103 7.46 9.50 -3.96
C ASP A 103 7.51 9.61 -5.50
N GLY A 104 7.07 8.56 -6.20
CA GLY A 104 7.10 8.42 -7.66
C GLY A 104 8.18 7.45 -8.16
N GLU A 105 9.17 7.17 -7.32
CA GLU A 105 10.28 6.27 -7.61
C GLU A 105 10.26 5.06 -6.67
N ASN A 106 10.09 5.31 -5.38
CA ASN A 106 10.06 4.32 -4.32
C ASN A 106 8.68 4.23 -3.69
N LEU A 107 8.36 3.02 -3.24
CA LEU A 107 7.29 2.78 -2.30
C LEU A 107 7.80 3.03 -0.89
N LEU A 108 6.98 3.65 -0.06
CA LEU A 108 7.24 3.91 1.34
C LEU A 108 6.20 3.18 2.19
N LEU A 109 6.65 2.35 3.14
CA LEU A 109 5.79 1.68 4.10
C LEU A 109 6.05 2.19 5.51
N ALA A 110 4.97 2.41 6.26
CA ALA A 110 5.01 2.84 7.65
C ALA A 110 4.15 1.88 8.48
N THR A 111 4.66 1.45 9.63
CA THR A 111 3.89 0.67 10.60
C THR A 111 4.32 1.02 12.03
N ASN A 112 3.36 1.10 12.94
CA ASN A 112 3.58 1.21 14.38
C ASN A 112 3.60 -0.18 15.06
N HIS A 113 3.38 -1.26 14.31
CA HIS A 113 3.35 -2.61 14.83
C HIS A 113 4.74 -3.24 14.76
N ARG A 114 5.43 -3.31 15.91
CA ARG A 114 6.83 -3.76 16.01
C ARG A 114 7.11 -5.11 15.35
N LEU A 115 6.28 -6.13 15.61
CA LEU A 115 6.49 -7.45 14.99
C LEU A 115 6.31 -7.42 13.46
N LEU A 116 5.46 -6.52 12.96
CA LEU A 116 5.26 -6.38 11.52
C LEU A 116 6.48 -5.71 10.90
N PHE A 117 7.01 -4.66 11.53
CA PHE A 117 8.27 -4.04 11.14
C PHE A 117 9.42 -5.05 11.09
N GLU A 118 9.59 -5.86 12.14
CA GLU A 118 10.62 -6.89 12.21
C GLU A 118 10.47 -7.97 11.13
N ASN A 119 9.24 -8.31 10.73
CA ASN A 119 8.99 -9.26 9.64
C ASN A 119 9.23 -8.63 8.26
N LEU A 120 8.84 -7.37 8.06
CA LEU A 120 9.04 -6.63 6.81
C LEU A 120 10.52 -6.33 6.53
N THR A 121 11.36 -6.28 7.57
CA THR A 121 12.80 -6.07 7.46
C THR A 121 13.59 -7.38 7.45
N ARG A 122 12.93 -8.54 7.60
CA ARG A 122 13.61 -9.83 7.67
C ARG A 122 14.09 -10.28 6.30
N GLY A 123 15.40 -10.46 6.15
CA GLY A 123 16.03 -10.95 4.91
C GLY A 123 16.47 -9.86 3.94
N ALA A 124 16.35 -8.59 4.34
CA ALA A 124 17.04 -7.47 3.70
C ALA A 124 18.48 -7.31 4.22
#